data_AF-A9UXA9-F1
#
_entry.id   AF-A9UXA9-F1
#
_cell.length_a   1.000
_cell.length_b   1.000
_cell.length_c   1.000
_cell.angle_alpha   90.00
_cell.angle_beta   90.00
_cell.angle_gamma   90.00
#
_symmetry.space_group_name_H-M   'P 1'
#
loop_
_entity.id
_entity.type
_entity.pdbx_description
1 polymer ?
#
loop_
_entity_poly.entity_id
_entity_poly.type
_entity_poly.pdbx_seq_one_letter_code
_entity_poly.pdbx_strand_id
1 'polypeptide(L)'
;MACTCRRLQVPTLFHSELHLLQLFDLFCGRDLLEMMLAITGADELRLLPSYTIRPKMPHLESHNLPWHQDGGLDEHGQPQTRDIADLLEAFGLHDGYFRTINCWAPLVQANKAAGCLRFIPQSHRQGLLSHLELSQTANGGPKHPTQVEPGIMAELEPHAVDIETSPGDLVLFSNLLVYSDQLNERQGYVRWSAEWRYQDAEQVAATEPGLGHIVRSLIDIDNEIQSPQEWALASA
;
A
#
# COMPACT_ATOMS: atom_id res chain seq x y z
N MET A 1 -37.25 -6.58 -25.86
CA MET A 1 -36.10 -7.28 -25.25
C MET A 1 -35.22 -6.24 -24.57
N ALA A 2 -35.35 -6.08 -23.26
CA ALA A 2 -34.43 -5.24 -22.50
C ALA A 2 -33.13 -6.02 -22.32
N CYS A 3 -32.02 -5.47 -22.82
CA CYS A 3 -30.69 -6.00 -22.56
C CYS A 3 -30.41 -5.83 -21.07
N THR A 4 -30.55 -6.91 -20.30
CA THR A 4 -30.08 -6.97 -18.91
C THR A 4 -28.56 -7.07 -18.94
N CYS A 5 -27.90 -5.95 -19.25
CA CYS A 5 -26.50 -5.77 -18.93
C CYS A 5 -26.41 -5.88 -17.40
N ARG A 6 -26.07 -7.07 -16.88
CA ARG A 6 -25.60 -7.19 -15.50
C ARG A 6 -24.54 -6.11 -15.35
N ARG A 7 -24.76 -5.13 -14.48
CA ARG A 7 -23.72 -4.14 -14.14
C ARG A 7 -22.50 -4.95 -13.78
N LEU A 8 -21.49 -4.97 -14.65
CA LEU A 8 -20.19 -5.52 -14.32
C LEU A 8 -19.75 -4.72 -13.09
N GLN A 9 -19.68 -5.39 -11.94
CA GLN A 9 -19.03 -4.79 -10.78
C GLN A 9 -17.61 -4.47 -11.22
N VAL A 10 -17.23 -3.21 -11.13
CA VAL A 10 -15.86 -2.78 -11.42
C VAL A 10 -14.95 -3.52 -10.44
N PRO A 11 -13.96 -4.30 -10.91
CA PRO A 11 -13.00 -4.94 -10.03
C PRO A 11 -12.33 -3.88 -9.17
N THR A 12 -12.30 -4.10 -7.86
CA THR A 12 -11.79 -3.10 -6.91
C THR A 12 -10.32 -3.32 -6.60
N LEU A 13 -9.88 -4.58 -6.61
CA LEU A 13 -8.53 -5.03 -6.33
C LEU A 13 -8.24 -6.28 -7.17
N PHE A 14 -7.05 -6.36 -7.76
CA PHE A 14 -6.49 -7.57 -8.37
C PHE A 14 -5.37 -8.08 -7.46
N HIS A 15 -5.41 -9.36 -7.10
CA HIS A 15 -4.44 -9.99 -6.18
C HIS A 15 -3.91 -11.30 -6.76
N SER A 16 -4.80 -12.27 -7.01
CA SER A 16 -4.41 -13.57 -7.58
C SER A 16 -3.93 -13.48 -9.02
N GLU A 17 -4.37 -12.45 -9.74
CA GLU A 17 -3.93 -12.16 -11.11
C GLU A 17 -2.53 -11.53 -11.19
N LEU A 18 -1.87 -11.29 -10.05
CA LEU A 18 -0.56 -10.63 -10.00
C LEU A 18 0.63 -11.58 -10.13
N HIS A 19 0.41 -12.89 -10.07
CA HIS A 19 1.41 -13.93 -10.38
C HIS A 19 1.55 -14.20 -11.89
N LEU A 20 1.57 -13.14 -12.69
CA LEU A 20 1.89 -13.25 -14.12
C LEU A 20 3.40 -13.06 -14.30
N LEU A 21 3.99 -13.84 -15.22
CA LEU A 21 5.43 -13.75 -15.55
C LEU A 21 5.86 -12.30 -15.83
N GLN A 22 4.99 -11.51 -16.47
CA GLN A 22 5.26 -10.13 -16.87
C GLN A 22 5.28 -9.14 -15.69
N LEU A 23 4.77 -9.54 -14.52
CA LEU A 23 4.76 -8.71 -13.31
C LEU A 23 5.91 -9.03 -12.36
N PHE A 24 6.75 -10.01 -12.69
CA PHE A 24 7.92 -10.36 -11.87
C PHE A 24 8.80 -9.14 -11.59
N ASP A 25 9.22 -8.43 -12.63
CA ASP A 25 10.14 -7.29 -12.48
C ASP A 25 9.53 -6.12 -11.68
N LEU A 26 8.20 -6.03 -11.60
CA LEU A 26 7.52 -5.02 -10.78
C LEU A 26 7.75 -5.25 -9.29
N PHE A 27 7.75 -6.51 -8.86
CA PHE A 27 7.86 -6.90 -7.44
C PHE A 27 9.24 -7.45 -7.05
N CYS A 28 10.01 -7.94 -8.01
CA CYS A 28 11.26 -8.67 -7.79
C CYS A 28 12.42 -8.10 -8.64
N GLY A 29 12.27 -6.88 -9.18
CA GLY A 29 13.33 -6.23 -9.94
C GLY A 29 14.58 -6.02 -9.08
N ARG A 30 15.76 -6.41 -9.58
CA ARG A 30 17.00 -6.42 -8.80
C ARG A 30 17.34 -5.05 -8.18
N ASP A 31 17.31 -3.98 -8.96
CA ASP A 31 17.66 -2.63 -8.48
C ASP A 31 16.70 -2.14 -7.39
N LEU A 32 15.42 -2.53 -7.49
CA LEU A 32 14.42 -2.27 -6.46
C LEU A 32 14.76 -3.03 -5.18
N LEU A 33 15.03 -4.32 -5.26
CA LEU A 33 15.31 -5.15 -4.09
C LEU A 33 16.60 -4.73 -3.37
N GLU A 34 17.65 -4.38 -4.10
CA GLU A 34 18.90 -3.86 -3.51
C GLU A 34 18.68 -2.50 -2.82
N MET A 35 17.82 -1.63 -3.39
CA MET A 35 17.41 -0.39 -2.74
C MET A 35 16.62 -0.67 -1.45
N MET A 36 15.73 -1.67 -1.47
CA MET A 36 14.95 -2.05 -0.30
C MET A 36 15.83 -2.59 0.82
N LEU A 37 16.81 -3.45 0.52
CA LEU A 37 17.78 -3.96 1.51
C LEU A 37 18.51 -2.79 2.19
N ALA A 38 18.92 -1.79 1.41
CA ALA A 38 19.60 -0.61 1.95
C ALA A 38 18.72 0.26 2.85
N ILE A 39 17.41 0.37 2.55
CA ILE A 39 16.46 1.16 3.34
C ILE A 39 16.04 0.42 4.61
N THR A 40 15.82 -0.88 4.53
CA THR A 40 15.37 -1.70 5.66
C THR A 40 16.52 -2.15 6.56
N GLY A 41 17.75 -2.19 6.03
CA GLY A 41 18.89 -2.79 6.73
C GLY A 41 18.71 -4.29 6.99
N ALA A 42 17.86 -4.95 6.20
CA ALA A 42 17.56 -6.37 6.35
C ALA A 42 18.60 -7.23 5.62
N ASP A 43 18.86 -8.43 6.14
CA ASP A 43 19.60 -9.45 5.42
C ASP A 43 18.70 -10.29 4.49
N GLU A 44 17.38 -10.27 4.74
CA GLU A 44 16.37 -10.94 3.93
C GLU A 44 15.11 -10.08 3.80
N LEU A 45 14.61 -9.92 2.58
CA LEU A 45 13.40 -9.17 2.27
C LEU A 45 12.24 -10.10 1.94
N ARG A 46 11.13 -9.77 2.57
CA ARG A 46 9.83 -10.38 2.37
C ARG A 46 8.90 -9.42 1.65
N LEU A 47 8.33 -9.85 0.54
CA LEU A 47 7.17 -9.21 -0.08
C LEU A 47 5.92 -9.66 0.68
N LEU A 48 5.22 -8.72 1.33
CA LEU A 48 3.98 -9.02 2.05
C LEU A 48 2.84 -9.39 1.08
N PRO A 49 1.94 -10.30 1.45
CA PRO A 49 0.95 -10.88 0.52
C PRO A 49 -0.14 -9.90 0.07
N SER A 50 -0.24 -8.71 0.67
CA SER A 50 -1.24 -7.69 0.38
C SER A 50 -0.89 -6.75 -0.79
N TYR A 51 -0.12 -7.22 -1.77
CA TYR A 51 0.10 -6.46 -3.01
C TYR A 51 -1.17 -6.41 -3.86
N THR A 52 -1.45 -5.24 -4.43
CA THR A 52 -2.67 -4.99 -5.21
C THR A 52 -2.38 -4.15 -6.45
N ILE A 53 -3.15 -4.39 -7.52
CA ILE A 53 -3.34 -3.39 -8.56
C ILE A 53 -4.78 -2.90 -8.44
N ARG A 54 -4.99 -1.59 -8.34
CA ARG A 54 -6.31 -1.00 -8.16
C ARG A 54 -6.64 0.11 -9.15
N PRO A 55 -7.86 0.12 -9.72
CA PRO A 55 -8.36 1.26 -10.47
C PRO A 55 -8.94 2.32 -9.54
N LYS A 56 -8.71 3.60 -9.86
CA LYS A 56 -9.48 4.71 -9.32
C LYS A 56 -10.37 5.30 -10.40
N MET A 57 -11.67 5.04 -10.27
CA MET A 57 -12.68 5.44 -11.25
C MET A 57 -12.98 6.94 -11.15
N PRO A 58 -13.32 7.61 -12.26
CA PRO A 58 -13.78 9.00 -12.23
C PRO A 58 -15.00 9.17 -11.32
N HIS A 59 -14.94 10.16 -10.42
CA HIS A 59 -16.01 10.61 -9.54
C HIS A 59 -16.61 9.53 -8.62
N LEU A 60 -15.87 8.46 -8.34
CA LEU A 60 -16.32 7.38 -7.47
C LEU A 60 -15.72 7.53 -6.06
N GLU A 61 -16.50 8.10 -5.14
CA GLU A 61 -16.07 8.42 -3.77
C GLU A 61 -15.64 7.17 -2.96
N SER A 62 -16.23 6.01 -3.23
CA SER A 62 -15.89 4.76 -2.53
C SER A 62 -14.46 4.27 -2.80
N HIS A 63 -13.79 4.82 -3.82
CA HIS A 63 -12.38 4.56 -4.13
C HIS A 63 -11.42 5.57 -3.45
N ASN A 64 -11.93 6.51 -2.66
CA ASN A 64 -11.10 7.42 -1.89
C ASN A 64 -10.59 6.73 -0.63
N LEU A 65 -9.33 6.98 -0.32
CA LEU A 65 -8.73 6.55 0.93
C LEU A 65 -8.87 7.67 1.95
N PRO A 66 -9.46 7.39 3.13
CA PRO A 66 -9.37 8.32 4.25
C PRO A 66 -7.91 8.61 4.61
N TRP A 67 -7.66 9.65 5.39
CA TRP A 67 -6.33 9.88 5.96
C TRP A 67 -5.98 8.76 6.94
N HIS A 68 -4.95 7.99 6.66
CA HIS A 68 -4.56 6.83 7.46
C HIS A 68 -3.04 6.64 7.48
N GLN A 69 -2.58 5.80 8.41
CA GLN A 69 -1.28 5.14 8.37
C GLN A 69 -1.54 3.64 8.18
N ASP A 70 -0.83 2.97 7.28
CA ASP A 70 -1.02 1.54 7.08
C ASP A 70 -0.72 0.73 8.35
N GLY A 71 0.25 1.16 9.16
CA GLY A 71 0.54 0.55 10.45
C GLY A 71 -0.59 0.71 11.49
N GLY A 72 -1.57 1.58 11.23
CA GLY A 72 -2.76 1.76 12.06
C GLY A 72 -3.93 0.87 11.67
N LEU A 73 -3.75 0.05 10.63
CA LEU A 73 -4.78 -0.85 10.12
C LEU A 73 -4.44 -2.30 10.45
N ASP A 74 -5.47 -3.11 10.73
CA ASP A 74 -5.36 -4.56 10.74
C ASP A 74 -5.62 -5.18 9.35
N GLU A 75 -5.60 -6.51 9.26
CA GLU A 75 -5.84 -7.27 8.01
C GLU A 75 -7.23 -7.03 7.38
N HIS A 76 -8.17 -6.46 8.12
CA HIS A 76 -9.50 -6.11 7.65
C HIS A 76 -9.62 -4.60 7.32
N GLY A 77 -8.56 -3.83 7.52
CA GLY A 77 -8.54 -2.38 7.38
C GLY A 77 -9.26 -1.66 8.52
N GLN A 78 -9.42 -2.30 9.67
CA GLN A 78 -9.97 -1.73 10.90
C GLN A 78 -8.86 -1.12 11.76
N PRO A 79 -9.18 -0.21 12.72
CA PRO A 79 -8.17 0.32 13.61
C PRO A 79 -7.45 -0.79 14.36
N GLN A 80 -6.12 -0.72 14.38
CA GLN A 80 -5.32 -1.74 15.04
C GLN A 80 -5.57 -1.75 16.56
N THR A 81 -5.68 -2.95 17.12
CA THR A 81 -5.92 -3.19 18.55
C THR A 81 -4.71 -3.78 19.28
N ARG A 82 -3.66 -4.15 18.54
CA ARG A 82 -2.37 -4.60 19.10
C ARG A 82 -1.70 -3.51 19.93
N ASP A 83 -0.82 -3.93 20.83
CA ASP A 83 0.01 -3.00 21.61
C ASP A 83 0.88 -2.15 20.68
N ILE A 84 0.93 -0.84 20.96
CA ILE A 84 1.66 0.12 20.13
C ILE A 84 3.16 -0.19 20.14
N ALA A 85 3.72 -0.66 21.26
CA ALA A 85 5.14 -1.02 21.33
C ALA A 85 5.45 -2.18 20.38
N ASP A 86 4.59 -3.21 20.36
CA ASP A 86 4.76 -4.35 19.44
C ASP A 86 4.69 -3.92 17.97
N LEU A 87 3.79 -2.99 17.63
CA LEU A 87 3.66 -2.46 16.27
C LEU A 87 4.89 -1.63 15.88
N LEU A 88 5.34 -0.74 16.77
CA LEU A 88 6.51 0.10 16.52
C LEU A 88 7.81 -0.72 16.44
N GLU A 89 7.90 -1.82 17.20
CA GLU A 89 8.97 -2.81 17.07
C GLU A 89 8.90 -3.50 15.70
N ALA A 90 7.74 -4.04 15.32
CA ALA A 90 7.58 -4.77 14.07
C ALA A 90 7.74 -3.90 12.80
N PHE A 91 7.43 -2.60 12.91
CA PHE A 91 7.64 -1.63 11.83
C PHE A 91 9.02 -0.96 11.89
N GLY A 92 9.71 -1.15 13.02
CA GLY A 92 11.06 -0.69 13.33
C GLY A 92 11.28 0.79 13.07
N LEU A 93 11.00 1.62 14.07
CA LEU A 93 11.44 3.03 14.08
C LEU A 93 12.63 3.30 15.03
N HIS A 94 13.08 2.31 15.79
CA HIS A 94 13.93 2.52 16.97
C HIS A 94 15.45 2.53 16.71
N ASP A 95 15.91 1.94 15.60
CA ASP A 95 17.32 1.77 15.26
C ASP A 95 17.75 2.55 14.00
N GLY A 96 16.87 3.40 13.48
CA GLY A 96 17.12 4.26 12.32
C GLY A 96 16.84 3.62 10.96
N TYR A 97 16.37 2.37 10.93
CA TYR A 97 15.86 1.73 9.73
C TYR A 97 14.34 1.83 9.64
N PHE A 98 13.76 1.47 8.51
CA PHE A 98 12.33 1.24 8.35
C PHE A 98 12.13 -0.23 8.04
N ARG A 99 11.63 -1.01 8.99
CA ARG A 99 11.53 -2.47 8.80
C ARG A 99 10.40 -2.87 7.86
N THR A 100 9.46 -1.96 7.61
CA THR A 100 8.42 -2.10 6.56
C THR A 100 8.40 -0.86 5.68
N ILE A 101 8.46 -1.05 4.37
CA ILE A 101 8.36 0.02 3.37
C ILE A 101 7.21 -0.25 2.42
N ASN A 102 6.37 0.78 2.26
CA ASN A 102 5.33 0.81 1.24
C ASN A 102 5.93 1.25 -0.09
N CYS A 103 5.51 0.55 -1.15
CA CYS A 103 5.82 0.85 -2.52
C CYS A 103 4.51 1.14 -3.28
N TRP A 104 4.51 2.19 -4.08
CA TRP A 104 3.38 2.54 -4.95
C TRP A 104 3.90 3.00 -6.30
N ALA A 105 3.34 2.44 -7.38
CA ALA A 105 3.73 2.78 -8.75
C ALA A 105 2.49 3.09 -9.61
N PRO A 106 2.48 4.20 -10.35
CA PRO A 106 1.43 4.52 -11.31
C PRO A 106 1.60 3.71 -12.60
N LEU A 107 0.52 3.07 -13.08
CA LEU A 107 0.50 2.44 -14.41
C LEU A 107 0.06 3.43 -15.51
N VAL A 108 -0.51 4.55 -15.09
CA VAL A 108 -0.91 5.69 -15.92
C VAL A 108 -0.64 6.99 -15.15
N GLN A 109 -0.57 8.14 -15.80
CA GLN A 109 -0.33 9.42 -15.12
C GLN A 109 -1.28 9.64 -13.93
N ALA A 110 -0.72 9.98 -12.78
CA ALA A 110 -1.43 10.26 -11.54
C ALA A 110 -1.06 11.66 -11.06
N ASN A 111 -1.77 12.66 -11.57
CA ASN A 111 -1.70 14.05 -11.11
C ASN A 111 -2.89 14.36 -10.18
N LYS A 112 -2.96 15.59 -9.68
CA LYS A 112 -4.06 16.06 -8.81
C LYS A 112 -5.45 15.69 -9.37
N ALA A 113 -5.72 16.02 -10.63
CA ALA A 113 -7.01 15.77 -11.28
C ALA A 113 -7.33 14.28 -11.49
N ALA A 114 -6.31 13.43 -11.57
CA ALA A 114 -6.47 11.97 -11.70
C ALA A 114 -6.54 11.25 -10.34
N GLY A 115 -6.54 11.98 -9.23
CA GLY A 115 -6.59 11.42 -7.90
C GLY A 115 -5.24 10.88 -7.42
N CYS A 116 -4.16 11.68 -7.48
CA CYS A 116 -2.84 11.27 -6.98
C CYS A 116 -2.83 11.04 -5.46
N LEU A 117 -1.74 10.46 -4.95
CA LEU A 117 -1.49 10.35 -3.52
C LEU A 117 -1.31 11.74 -2.90
N ARG A 118 -1.63 11.85 -1.61
CA ARG A 118 -1.34 13.01 -0.77
C ARG A 118 -0.64 12.59 0.50
N PHE A 119 0.43 13.28 0.85
CA PHE A 119 1.22 12.98 2.05
C PHE A 119 1.15 14.12 3.05
N ILE A 120 1.17 13.79 4.34
CA ILE A 120 1.53 14.73 5.40
C ILE A 120 3.05 14.59 5.61
N PRO A 121 3.88 15.54 5.16
CA PRO A 121 5.34 15.41 5.27
C PRO A 121 5.78 15.20 6.72
N GLN A 122 6.77 14.33 6.91
CA GLN A 122 7.36 14.02 8.23
C GLN A 122 6.43 13.41 9.29
N SER A 123 5.15 13.15 8.97
CA SER A 123 4.19 12.57 9.93
C SER A 123 4.60 11.21 10.51
N HIS A 124 5.37 10.40 9.76
CA HIS A 124 5.96 9.15 10.25
C HIS A 124 6.84 9.31 11.49
N ARG A 125 7.37 10.50 11.76
CA ARG A 125 8.18 10.79 12.96
C ARG A 125 7.35 10.92 14.23
N GLN A 126 6.03 11.03 14.11
CA GLN A 126 5.11 11.09 15.24
C GLN A 126 4.74 9.69 15.76
N GLY A 127 5.30 8.62 15.16
CA GLY A 127 4.94 7.25 15.47
C GLY A 127 3.55 6.91 14.95
N LEU A 128 2.88 5.96 15.62
CA LEU A 128 1.53 5.56 15.28
C LEU A 128 0.51 6.50 15.95
N LEU A 129 -0.32 7.15 15.14
CA LEU A 129 -1.40 8.03 15.59
C LEU A 129 -2.67 7.22 15.87
N SER A 130 -3.56 7.79 16.67
CA SER A 130 -4.85 7.17 16.97
C SER A 130 -5.73 7.13 15.71
N HIS A 131 -6.39 5.99 15.49
CA HIS A 131 -7.31 5.74 14.38
C HIS A 131 -8.71 5.41 14.90
N LEU A 132 -9.73 5.75 14.13
CA LEU A 132 -11.12 5.40 14.40
C LEU A 132 -11.82 4.88 13.15
N GLU A 133 -12.85 4.05 13.35
CA GLU A 133 -13.73 3.61 12.29
C GLU A 133 -14.79 4.70 12.00
N LEU A 134 -14.96 5.03 10.72
CA LEU A 134 -15.99 5.92 10.20
C LEU A 134 -17.33 5.19 10.10
N SER A 135 -18.41 5.86 10.49
CA SER A 135 -19.75 5.38 10.17
C SER A 135 -19.95 5.32 8.65
N GLN A 136 -20.35 4.17 8.10
CA GLN A 136 -20.63 4.03 6.68
C GLN A 136 -21.70 5.04 6.21
N THR A 137 -21.42 5.77 5.14
CA THR A 137 -22.38 6.71 4.54
C THR A 137 -23.31 6.01 3.55
N ALA A 138 -24.51 6.58 3.33
CA ALA A 138 -25.53 6.03 2.44
C ALA A 138 -25.09 5.87 0.97
N ASN A 139 -24.00 6.54 0.56
CA ASN A 139 -23.42 6.45 -0.78
C ASN A 139 -22.36 5.34 -0.91
N GLY A 140 -22.24 4.47 0.11
CA GLY A 140 -21.26 3.39 0.15
C GLY A 140 -19.85 3.95 0.26
N GLY A 141 -19.57 4.65 1.36
CA GLY A 141 -18.31 5.34 1.67
C GLY A 141 -17.03 4.51 1.47
N PRO A 142 -15.86 5.02 1.90
CA PRO A 142 -14.58 4.37 1.65
C PRO A 142 -14.62 2.89 2.06
N LYS A 143 -14.11 2.00 1.20
CA LYS A 143 -14.12 0.54 1.41
C LYS A 143 -13.49 0.14 2.75
N HIS A 144 -12.48 0.90 3.19
CA HIS A 144 -11.89 0.82 4.52
C HIS A 144 -12.28 2.10 5.27
N PRO A 145 -13.26 2.04 6.19
CA PRO A 145 -13.74 3.22 6.88
C PRO A 145 -12.79 3.72 7.98
N THR A 146 -11.55 3.27 8.06
CA THR A 146 -10.64 3.68 9.13
C THR A 146 -9.87 4.94 8.76
N GLN A 147 -9.76 5.89 9.69
CA GLN A 147 -8.97 7.11 9.51
C GLN A 147 -8.25 7.51 10.81
N VAL A 148 -7.19 8.30 10.68
CA VAL A 148 -6.60 9.05 11.79
C VAL A 148 -7.66 9.96 12.40
N GLU A 149 -7.67 10.09 13.73
CA GLU A 149 -8.69 10.87 14.44
C GLU A 149 -8.86 12.29 13.85
N PRO A 150 -10.10 12.77 13.62
CA PRO A 150 -10.39 14.07 13.02
C PRO A 150 -9.75 15.26 13.73
N GLY A 151 -9.64 15.20 15.06
CA GLY A 151 -9.00 16.26 15.84
C GLY A 151 -7.52 16.42 15.49
N ILE A 152 -6.81 15.30 15.32
CA ILE A 152 -5.42 15.27 14.88
C ILE A 152 -5.33 15.73 13.42
N MET A 153 -6.20 15.21 12.56
CA MET A 153 -6.18 15.55 11.12
C MET A 153 -6.49 17.02 10.84
N ALA A 154 -7.31 17.69 11.67
CA ALA A 154 -7.58 19.11 11.54
C ALA A 154 -6.30 19.96 11.62
N GLU A 155 -5.29 19.49 12.37
CA GLU A 155 -3.99 20.14 12.49
C GLU A 155 -3.03 19.74 11.36
N LEU A 156 -3.09 18.48 10.91
CA LEU A 156 -2.15 17.92 9.94
C LEU A 156 -2.52 18.21 8.47
N GLU A 157 -3.79 18.08 8.10
CA GLU A 157 -4.25 18.18 6.71
C GLU A 157 -3.84 19.47 5.98
N PRO A 158 -3.80 20.67 6.62
CA PRO A 158 -3.33 21.89 5.97
C PRO A 158 -1.90 21.81 5.41
N HIS A 159 -1.09 20.87 5.91
CA HIS A 159 0.29 20.64 5.48
C HIS A 159 0.42 19.57 4.39
N ALA A 160 -0.69 19.02 3.91
CA ALA A 160 -0.69 17.99 2.89
C ALA A 160 -0.07 18.46 1.57
N VAL A 161 0.75 17.58 0.97
CA VAL A 161 1.34 17.78 -0.36
C VAL A 161 0.83 16.73 -1.34
N ASP A 162 0.58 17.14 -2.57
CA ASP A 162 0.16 16.26 -3.66
C ASP A 162 1.39 15.60 -4.30
N ILE A 163 1.34 14.28 -4.49
CA ILE A 163 2.44 13.48 -5.05
C ILE A 163 2.09 13.12 -6.50
N GLU A 164 2.40 14.02 -7.43
CA GLU A 164 2.15 13.80 -8.86
C GLU A 164 3.23 12.91 -9.49
N THR A 165 2.80 11.90 -10.23
CA THR A 165 3.68 10.87 -10.79
C THR A 165 3.26 10.44 -12.19
N SER A 166 4.20 9.89 -12.94
CA SER A 166 4.04 9.34 -14.29
C SER A 166 4.47 7.87 -14.35
N PRO A 167 4.02 7.09 -15.34
CA PRO A 167 4.46 5.72 -15.50
C PRO A 167 5.99 5.60 -15.53
N GLY A 168 6.53 4.70 -14.71
CA GLY A 168 7.97 4.52 -14.49
C GLY A 168 8.48 5.12 -13.17
N ASP A 169 7.71 6.02 -12.54
CA ASP A 169 8.02 6.49 -11.19
C ASP A 169 7.71 5.41 -10.14
N LEU A 170 8.43 5.47 -9.02
CA LEU A 170 8.19 4.66 -7.82
C LEU A 170 8.14 5.57 -6.60
N VAL A 171 7.07 5.44 -5.81
CA VAL A 171 6.91 6.17 -4.54
C VAL A 171 7.17 5.20 -3.39
N LEU A 172 8.16 5.54 -2.58
CA LEU A 172 8.56 4.78 -1.39
C LEU A 172 8.24 5.59 -0.15
N PHE A 173 7.58 4.97 0.83
CA PHE A 173 7.23 5.65 2.07
C PHE A 173 7.07 4.68 3.24
N SER A 174 7.24 5.21 4.45
CA SER A 174 7.00 4.47 5.68
C SER A 174 5.52 4.10 5.79
N ASN A 175 5.23 2.92 6.31
CA ASN A 175 3.88 2.50 6.70
C ASN A 175 3.28 3.33 7.85
N LEU A 176 4.09 4.17 8.51
CA LEU A 176 3.68 5.14 9.51
C LEU A 176 3.55 6.56 8.93
N LEU A 177 3.74 6.76 7.63
CA LEU A 177 3.42 8.05 7.01
C LEU A 177 1.90 8.21 6.95
N VAL A 178 1.37 9.35 7.39
CA VAL A 178 -0.03 9.70 7.17
C VAL A 178 -0.21 10.08 5.71
N TYR A 179 -1.05 9.33 5.02
CA TYR A 179 -1.36 9.57 3.61
C TYR A 179 -2.82 9.32 3.27
N SER A 180 -3.22 9.80 2.10
CA SER A 180 -4.54 9.66 1.50
C SER A 180 -4.39 9.72 -0.02
N ASP A 181 -5.50 9.72 -0.75
CA ASP A 181 -5.54 10.06 -2.17
C ASP A 181 -6.72 10.98 -2.51
N GLN A 182 -6.62 11.70 -3.62
CA GLN A 182 -7.70 12.59 -4.07
C GLN A 182 -8.75 11.84 -4.88
N LEU A 183 -9.98 12.37 -4.90
CA LEU A 183 -11.00 11.93 -5.87
C LEU A 183 -10.43 12.07 -7.29
N ASN A 184 -10.65 11.06 -8.12
CA ASN A 184 -10.33 11.18 -9.54
C ASN A 184 -11.43 12.01 -10.20
N GLU A 185 -11.14 13.27 -10.54
CA GLU A 185 -12.08 14.20 -11.17
C GLU A 185 -12.02 14.15 -12.70
N ARG A 186 -11.11 13.36 -13.26
CA ARG A 186 -10.89 13.31 -14.71
C ARG A 186 -11.89 12.40 -15.40
N GLN A 187 -12.84 12.99 -16.11
CA GLN A 187 -13.83 12.24 -16.86
C GLN A 187 -13.20 11.32 -17.93
N GLY A 188 -13.69 10.08 -18.00
CA GLY A 188 -13.24 9.08 -18.98
C GLY A 188 -11.82 8.54 -18.74
N TYR A 189 -11.23 8.79 -17.57
CA TYR A 189 -9.86 8.40 -17.26
C TYR A 189 -9.79 7.56 -15.99
N VAL A 190 -9.40 6.29 -16.09
CA VAL A 190 -9.21 5.42 -14.92
C VAL A 190 -7.75 5.45 -14.50
N ARG A 191 -7.45 5.86 -13.25
CA ARG A 191 -6.09 5.84 -12.71
C ARG A 191 -5.77 4.46 -12.16
N TRP A 192 -4.91 3.72 -12.85
CA TRP A 192 -4.41 2.42 -12.41
C TRP A 192 -3.08 2.58 -11.66
N SER A 193 -2.96 1.88 -10.54
CA SER A 193 -1.75 1.88 -9.72
C SER A 193 -1.51 0.50 -9.11
N ALA A 194 -0.24 0.15 -8.96
CA ALA A 194 0.21 -1.00 -8.17
C ALA A 194 0.65 -0.52 -6.77
N GLU A 195 0.35 -1.29 -5.74
CA GLU A 195 0.85 -1.10 -4.38
C GLU A 195 1.35 -2.43 -3.82
N TRP A 196 2.42 -2.38 -3.04
CA TRP A 196 2.97 -3.55 -2.35
C TRP A 196 3.86 -3.09 -1.20
N ARG A 197 4.30 -4.04 -0.37
CA ARG A 197 5.11 -3.74 0.81
C ARG A 197 6.24 -4.74 0.93
N TYR A 198 7.43 -4.24 1.24
CA TYR A 198 8.54 -5.08 1.68
C TYR A 198 8.70 -4.97 3.19
N GLN A 199 9.04 -6.09 3.81
CA GLN A 199 9.38 -6.17 5.21
C GLN A 199 10.73 -6.89 5.37
N ASP A 200 11.50 -6.49 6.37
CA ASP A 200 12.55 -7.32 6.93
C ASP A 200 11.97 -8.68 7.37
N ALA A 201 12.49 -9.77 6.81
CA ALA A 201 11.93 -11.10 7.03
C ALA A 201 12.14 -11.63 8.45
N GLU A 202 13.07 -11.07 9.24
CA GLU A 202 13.26 -11.40 10.66
C GLU A 202 12.15 -10.83 11.55
N GLN A 203 11.45 -9.79 11.07
CA GLN A 203 10.32 -9.23 11.81
C GLN A 203 9.12 -10.16 11.77
N VAL A 204 8.36 -10.18 12.87
CA VAL A 204 7.04 -10.83 12.88
C VAL A 204 6.16 -10.10 11.86
N ALA A 205 5.54 -10.83 10.94
CA ALA A 205 4.56 -10.26 10.01
C ALA A 205 3.42 -9.65 10.85
N ALA A 206 3.41 -8.33 10.96
CA ALA A 206 2.70 -7.67 12.05
C ALA A 206 1.18 -7.70 11.87
N THR A 207 0.69 -7.78 10.63
CA THR A 207 -0.70 -7.40 10.34
C THR A 207 -1.32 -8.15 9.16
N GLU A 208 -0.65 -9.14 8.55
CA GLU A 208 -1.11 -9.75 7.30
C GLU A 208 -1.27 -11.28 7.42
N PRO A 209 -2.34 -11.88 6.85
CA PRO A 209 -2.53 -13.31 6.83
C PRO A 209 -1.54 -13.96 5.85
N GLY A 210 -0.68 -14.83 6.36
CA GLY A 210 0.36 -15.51 5.59
C GLY A 210 1.71 -14.79 5.65
N LEU A 211 2.78 -15.53 5.39
CA LEU A 211 4.14 -15.01 5.54
C LEU A 211 4.61 -14.15 4.35
N GLY A 212 3.88 -14.12 3.23
CA GLY A 212 4.34 -13.51 2.00
C GLY A 212 5.44 -14.33 1.31
N HIS A 213 6.28 -13.68 0.51
CA HIS A 213 7.34 -14.33 -0.27
C HIS A 213 8.71 -13.76 0.07
N ILE A 214 9.71 -14.62 0.25
CA ILE A 214 11.10 -14.16 0.28
C ILE A 214 11.51 -13.84 -1.16
N VAL A 215 11.82 -12.56 -1.38
CA VAL A 215 12.12 -12.01 -2.72
C VAL A 215 13.55 -11.54 -2.83
N ARG A 216 14.27 -11.46 -1.70
CA ARG A 216 15.72 -11.26 -1.68
C ARG A 216 16.31 -11.87 -0.41
N SER A 217 17.36 -12.68 -0.51
CA SER A 217 18.10 -13.17 0.66
C SER A 217 19.61 -13.07 0.47
N LEU A 218 20.30 -12.51 1.47
CA LEU A 218 21.76 -12.50 1.57
C LEU A 218 22.31 -13.72 2.33
N ILE A 219 21.43 -14.49 2.97
CA ILE A 219 21.76 -15.61 3.85
C ILE A 219 21.51 -16.95 3.14
N ASP A 220 20.33 -17.10 2.54
CA ASP A 220 19.90 -18.33 1.85
C ASP A 220 19.21 -18.00 0.52
N ILE A 221 20.01 -17.96 -0.54
CA ILE A 221 19.53 -17.63 -1.89
C ILE A 221 18.52 -18.66 -2.42
N ASP A 222 18.54 -19.90 -1.93
CA ASP A 222 17.65 -20.95 -2.43
C ASP A 222 16.19 -20.76 -1.95
N ASN A 223 15.96 -19.90 -0.94
CA ASN A 223 14.64 -19.55 -0.43
C ASN A 223 14.02 -18.32 -1.16
N GLU A 224 14.78 -17.64 -2.01
CA GLU A 224 14.36 -16.47 -2.80
C GLU A 224 13.55 -16.88 -4.05
N ILE A 225 12.51 -16.11 -4.40
CA ILE A 225 11.91 -16.17 -5.74
C ILE A 225 12.88 -15.54 -6.74
N GLN A 226 13.53 -16.35 -7.57
CA GLN A 226 14.64 -15.94 -8.43
C GLN A 226 14.26 -15.75 -9.90
N SER A 227 13.06 -16.19 -10.31
CA SER A 227 12.66 -16.14 -11.71
C SER A 227 11.19 -15.80 -11.92
N PRO A 228 10.82 -15.24 -13.10
CA PRO A 228 9.43 -15.07 -13.47
C PRO A 228 8.62 -16.37 -13.36
N GLN A 229 9.23 -17.51 -13.74
CA GLN A 229 8.59 -18.82 -13.70
C GLN A 229 8.24 -19.23 -12.27
N GLU A 230 9.16 -19.05 -11.33
CA GLU A 230 8.89 -19.28 -9.90
C GLU A 230 7.80 -18.34 -9.39
N TRP A 231 7.86 -17.04 -9.76
CA TRP A 231 6.83 -16.08 -9.39
C TRP A 231 5.43 -16.48 -9.85
N ALA A 232 5.30 -16.95 -11.09
CA ALA A 232 4.00 -17.40 -11.60
C ALA A 232 3.48 -18.69 -10.95
N LEU A 233 4.38 -19.50 -10.36
CA LEU A 233 4.02 -20.71 -9.61
C LEU A 233 3.77 -20.44 -8.13
N ALA A 234 4.30 -19.33 -7.60
CA ALA A 234 4.19 -18.94 -6.20
C ALA A 234 2.79 -18.42 -5.80
N SER A 235 1.76 -18.70 -6.60
CA SER A 235 0.40 -18.17 -6.40
C SER A 235 -0.09 -18.36 -4.96
N ALA A 236 -0.48 -17.24 -4.33
CA ALA A 236 -1.09 -17.20 -3.00
C ALA A 236 -2.39 -18.02 -2.89
#